data_AF-A0A9E4N8T8-F1
#
_entry.id   AF-A0A9E4N8T8-F1
#
_cell.length_a   1.000
_cell.length_b   1.000
_cell.length_c   1.000
_cell.angle_alpha   90.00
_cell.angle_beta   90.00
_cell.angle_gamma   90.00
#
_symmetry.space_group_name_H-M   'P 1'
#
loop_
_entity.id
_entity.type
_entity.pdbx_description
1 polymer ?
#
loop_
_entity_poly.entity_id
_entity_poly.type
_entity_poly.pdbx_seq_one_letter_code
_entity_poly.pdbx_strand_id
1 'polypeptide(L)'
;AKTITREYQRMQTLLDTAGLSLTRIWVDARQAWRIKTEGGLLLQLGRRDVMQRLTRFVRLYPDLMAQQDRQLVSVDLRYTNGFSVQWRTLEDATAGAGQALGFYRDGARMSRADSDNNLRKTGKSPG
;
A
#
# COMPACT_ATOMS: atom_id res chain seq x y z
N ALA A 1 -13.21 -4.64 25.54
CA ALA A 1 -13.27 -3.37 24.78
C ALA A 1 -12.30 -2.30 25.32
N LYS A 2 -12.34 -1.95 26.61
CA LYS A 2 -11.51 -0.86 27.21
C LYS A 2 -9.99 -0.94 26.93
N THR A 3 -9.44 -2.13 26.74
CA THR A 3 -7.99 -2.32 26.50
C THR A 3 -7.55 -1.89 25.10
N ILE A 4 -8.31 -2.22 24.05
CA ILE A 4 -7.91 -1.91 22.66
C ILE A 4 -7.95 -0.41 22.39
N THR A 5 -8.96 0.31 22.89
CA THR A 5 -9.03 1.77 22.78
C THR A 5 -7.84 2.46 23.44
N ARG A 6 -7.43 1.98 24.63
CA ARG A 6 -6.27 2.52 25.33
C ARG A 6 -4.98 2.28 24.56
N GLU A 7 -4.77 1.05 24.06
CA GLU A 7 -3.59 0.75 23.26
C GLU A 7 -3.58 1.52 21.95
N TYR A 8 -4.74 1.71 21.32
CA TYR A 8 -4.87 2.58 20.16
C TYR A 8 -4.38 4.00 20.45
N GLN A 9 -4.86 4.61 21.53
CA GLN A 9 -4.46 5.96 21.90
C GLN A 9 -2.95 6.05 22.17
N ARG A 10 -2.39 5.08 22.92
CA ARG A 10 -0.95 5.03 23.20
C ARG A 10 -0.11 4.88 21.93
N MET A 11 -0.54 4.02 21.01
CA MET A 11 0.13 3.84 19.72
C MET A 11 0.01 5.09 18.86
N GLN A 12 -1.16 5.72 18.80
CA GLN A 12 -1.38 6.96 18.06
C GLN A 12 -0.47 8.08 18.58
N THR A 13 -0.46 8.33 19.90
CA THR A 13 0.42 9.36 20.50
C THR A 13 1.89 9.16 20.15
N LEU A 14 2.35 7.91 20.08
CA LEU A 14 3.73 7.61 19.70
C LEU A 14 3.97 7.77 18.20
N LEU A 15 3.01 7.39 17.35
CA LEU A 15 3.09 7.57 15.89
C LEU A 15 3.02 9.04 15.48
N ASP A 16 2.32 9.88 16.24
CA ASP A 16 2.23 11.32 16.01
C ASP A 16 3.61 11.99 16.04
N THR A 17 4.55 11.49 16.87
CA THR A 17 5.92 12.02 16.93
C THR A 17 6.73 11.74 15.65
N ALA A 18 6.23 10.87 14.78
CA ALA A 18 6.78 10.55 13.47
C ALA A 18 5.92 11.08 12.31
N GLY A 19 4.86 11.85 12.61
CA GLY A 19 3.90 12.32 11.60
C GLY A 19 3.07 11.20 10.97
N LEU A 20 2.86 10.09 11.68
CA LEU A 20 2.10 8.94 11.21
C LEU A 20 0.73 8.86 11.90
N SER A 21 -0.32 8.63 11.13
CA SER A 21 -1.68 8.43 11.66
C SER A 21 -2.07 6.96 11.62
N LEU A 22 -2.49 6.39 12.76
CA LEU A 22 -2.97 5.02 12.87
C LEU A 22 -4.38 4.92 12.29
N THR A 23 -4.63 3.91 11.46
CA THR A 23 -5.97 3.66 10.87
C THR A 23 -6.56 2.33 11.29
N ARG A 24 -5.72 1.35 11.62
CA ARG A 24 -6.20 0.02 11.99
C ARG A 24 -5.23 -0.72 12.90
N ILE A 25 -5.81 -1.49 13.82
CA ILE A 25 -5.12 -2.48 14.64
C ILE A 25 -5.72 -3.84 14.36
N TRP A 26 -4.87 -4.86 14.24
CA TRP A 26 -5.26 -6.27 14.28
C TRP A 26 -4.54 -6.97 15.42
N VAL A 27 -5.27 -7.85 16.10
CA VAL A 27 -4.73 -8.81 17.06
C VAL A 27 -5.25 -10.18 16.64
N ASP A 28 -4.36 -11.09 16.26
CA ASP A 28 -4.76 -12.43 15.84
C ASP A 28 -5.05 -13.35 17.03
N ALA A 29 -5.49 -14.59 16.76
CA ALA A 29 -5.75 -15.61 17.79
C ALA A 29 -4.50 -15.95 18.64
N ARG A 30 -3.31 -15.64 18.12
CA ARG A 30 -2.02 -15.80 18.78
C ARG A 30 -1.58 -14.50 19.47
N GLN A 31 -2.47 -13.54 19.70
CA GLN A 31 -2.18 -12.24 20.31
C GLN A 31 -1.05 -11.47 19.61
N ALA A 32 -0.76 -11.76 18.34
CA ALA A 32 0.21 -11.00 17.58
C ALA A 32 -0.43 -9.73 17.04
N TRP A 33 0.22 -8.60 17.30
CA TRP A 33 -0.24 -7.28 16.91
C TRP A 33 0.30 -6.89 15.54
N ARG A 34 -0.58 -6.30 14.73
CA ARG A 34 -0.24 -5.59 13.49
C ARG A 34 -0.99 -4.28 13.46
N ILE A 35 -0.38 -3.24 12.90
CA ILE A 35 -1.03 -1.94 12.71
C ILE A 35 -0.84 -1.42 11.29
N LYS A 36 -1.75 -0.55 10.85
CA LYS A 36 -1.70 0.15 9.57
C LYS A 36 -1.80 1.65 9.77
N THR A 37 -1.03 2.42 9.00
CA THR A 37 -1.13 3.88 8.98
C THR A 37 -1.94 4.40 7.80
N GLU A 38 -2.30 5.69 7.82
CA GLU A 38 -3.03 6.39 6.74
C GLU A 38 -2.30 6.26 5.39
N GLY A 39 -0.98 6.42 5.38
CA GLY A 39 -0.13 6.24 4.19
C GLY A 39 0.02 4.79 3.70
N GLY A 40 -0.71 3.84 4.29
CA GLY A 40 -0.73 2.45 3.87
C GLY A 40 0.35 1.56 4.50
N LEU A 41 1.26 2.12 5.29
CA LEU A 41 2.35 1.38 5.93
C LEU A 41 1.82 0.32 6.89
N LEU A 42 2.29 -0.93 6.74
CA LEU A 42 1.96 -2.05 7.61
C LEU A 42 3.11 -2.38 8.56
N LEU A 43 2.87 -2.33 9.87
CA LEU A 43 3.85 -2.69 10.88
C LEU A 43 3.46 -4.00 11.58
N GLN A 44 4.32 -5.01 11.49
CA GLN A 44 4.14 -6.28 12.22
C GLN A 44 4.89 -6.22 13.54
N LEU A 45 4.15 -6.02 14.64
CA LEU A 45 4.74 -5.81 15.97
C LEU A 45 4.92 -7.11 16.74
N GLY A 46 4.15 -8.15 16.41
CA GLY A 46 4.21 -9.45 17.10
C GLY A 46 3.50 -9.43 18.45
N ARG A 47 3.78 -10.44 19.28
CA ARG A 47 3.07 -10.66 20.54
C ARG A 47 3.66 -9.92 21.74
N ARG A 48 4.98 -9.79 21.78
CA ARG A 48 5.73 -9.27 22.94
C ARG A 48 6.33 -7.91 22.61
N ASP A 49 6.53 -7.11 23.65
CA ASP A 49 7.24 -5.83 23.60
C ASP A 49 6.68 -4.86 22.54
N VAL A 50 5.37 -4.93 22.28
CA VAL A 50 4.68 -4.24 21.18
C VAL A 50 4.99 -2.74 21.18
N MET A 51 4.83 -2.07 22.33
CA MET A 51 5.12 -0.64 22.44
C MET A 51 6.61 -0.34 22.31
N GLN A 52 7.50 -1.17 22.86
CA GLN A 52 8.95 -0.98 22.73
C GLN A 52 9.41 -1.11 21.27
N ARG A 53 8.84 -2.07 20.53
CA ARG A 53 9.08 -2.27 19.10
C ARG A 53 8.55 -1.11 18.27
N LEU A 54 7.36 -0.60 18.61
CA LEU A 54 6.82 0.60 17.97
C LEU A 54 7.70 1.83 18.24
N THR A 55 8.20 2.00 19.47
CA THR A 55 9.14 3.09 19.81
C THR A 55 10.44 2.98 19.02
N ARG A 56 10.99 1.78 18.88
CA ARG A 56 12.18 1.54 18.05
C ARG A 56 11.93 1.92 16.60
N PHE A 57 10.78 1.53 16.04
CA PHE A 57 10.41 1.90 14.68
C PHE A 57 10.31 3.42 14.52
N VAL A 58 9.60 4.12 15.40
CA VAL A 58 9.44 5.58 15.35
C VAL A 58 10.79 6.31 15.37
N ARG A 59 11.77 5.81 16.14
CA ARG A 59 13.14 6.36 16.16
C ARG A 59 13.90 6.18 14.85
N LEU A 60 13.67 5.06 14.16
CA LEU A 60 14.35 4.72 12.90
C LEU A 60 13.62 5.26 11.67
N TYR A 61 12.37 5.67 11.82
CA TYR A 61 11.52 6.07 10.70
C TYR A 61 12.09 7.22 9.85
N PRO A 62 12.70 8.30 10.42
CA PRO A 62 13.32 9.34 9.62
C PRO A 62 14.41 8.81 8.68
N ASP A 63 15.26 7.91 9.18
CA ASP A 63 16.36 7.31 8.40
C ASP A 63 15.81 6.42 7.28
N LEU A 64 14.70 5.70 7.53
CA LEU A 64 14.02 4.92 6.50
C LEU A 64 13.42 5.83 5.41
N MET A 65 12.86 6.98 5.78
CA MET A 65 12.26 7.92 4.83
C MET A 65 13.27 8.72 4.01
N ALA A 66 14.55 8.75 4.42
CA ALA A 66 15.60 9.39 3.63
C ALA A 66 15.89 8.67 2.29
N GLN A 67 15.37 7.44 2.10
CA GLN A 67 15.51 6.68 0.84
C GLN A 67 14.43 7.11 -0.17
N GLN A 68 14.73 8.13 -0.99
CA GLN A 68 13.72 8.87 -1.78
C GLN A 68 13.11 8.09 -2.97
N ASP A 69 13.73 7.00 -3.43
CA ASP A 69 13.29 6.31 -4.66
C ASP A 69 12.29 5.17 -4.43
N ARG A 70 11.92 4.91 -3.16
CA ARG A 70 11.11 3.75 -2.81
C ARG A 70 10.07 4.09 -1.75
N GLN A 71 8.86 3.59 -1.96
CA GLN A 71 7.81 3.65 -0.97
C GLN A 71 8.01 2.55 0.07
N LEU A 72 8.04 2.92 1.35
CA LEU A 72 8.01 1.97 2.45
C LEU A 72 6.61 1.35 2.56
N VAL A 73 6.50 0.04 2.37
CA VAL A 73 5.21 -0.67 2.37
C VAL A 73 4.96 -1.41 3.67
N SER A 74 5.98 -2.09 4.20
CA SER A 74 5.84 -2.84 5.45
C SER A 74 7.15 -2.92 6.21
N VAL A 75 7.05 -2.96 7.54
CA VAL A 75 8.17 -3.26 8.43
C VAL A 75 7.77 -4.40 9.36
N ASP A 76 8.59 -5.44 9.42
CA ASP A 76 8.43 -6.56 10.34
C ASP A 76 9.39 -6.42 11.53
N LEU A 77 8.83 -6.11 12.70
CA LEU A 77 9.55 -5.85 13.94
C LEU A 77 9.49 -7.07 14.88
N ARG A 78 9.10 -8.25 14.38
CA ARG A 78 8.88 -9.43 15.23
C ARG A 78 10.17 -10.00 15.83
N TYR A 79 11.31 -9.71 15.22
CA TYR A 79 12.61 -10.26 15.59
C TYR A 79 13.34 -9.36 16.61
N THR A 80 14.02 -9.99 17.58
CA THR A 80 14.69 -9.25 18.66
C THR A 80 15.87 -8.42 18.15
N ASN A 81 16.66 -9.00 17.23
CA ASN A 81 17.95 -8.46 16.80
C ASN A 81 17.89 -7.70 15.47
N GLY A 82 16.70 -7.35 14.99
CA GLY A 82 16.56 -6.65 13.71
C GLY A 82 15.11 -6.49 13.29
N PHE A 83 14.95 -6.04 12.05
CA PHE A 83 13.65 -5.92 11.39
C PHE A 83 13.85 -6.13 9.89
N SER A 84 12.80 -6.57 9.20
CA SER A 84 12.80 -6.59 7.74
C SER A 84 11.93 -5.47 7.21
N VAL A 85 12.33 -4.93 6.06
CA VAL A 85 11.62 -3.86 5.40
C VAL A 85 11.21 -4.31 4.01
N GLN A 86 9.94 -4.09 3.69
CA GLN A 86 9.42 -4.23 2.34
C GLN A 86 9.27 -2.86 1.71
N TRP A 87 9.92 -2.70 0.57
CA TRP A 87 9.85 -1.51 -0.28
C TRP A 87 9.06 -1.82 -1.55
N ARG A 88 8.50 -0.77 -2.15
CA ARG A 88 7.96 -0.80 -3.51
C ARG A 88 8.57 0.35 -4.29
N THR A 89 8.97 0.12 -5.53
CA THR A 89 9.44 1.22 -6.39
C THR A 89 8.24 2.08 -6.82
N LEU A 90 8.48 3.36 -7.10
CA LEU A 90 7.42 4.24 -7.62
C LEU A 90 6.92 3.77 -9.01
N GLU A 91 7.77 3.08 -9.76
CA GLU A 91 7.45 2.43 -11.03
C GLU A 91 6.42 1.29 -10.83
N ASP A 92 6.67 0.40 -9.87
CA ASP A 92 5.74 -0.68 -9.52
C ASP A 92 4.38 -0.14 -9.01
N ALA A 93 4.41 0.98 -8.28
CA ALA A 93 3.19 1.61 -7.77
C ALA A 93 2.30 2.15 -8.90
N THR A 94 2.91 2.79 -9.90
CA THR A 94 2.20 3.32 -11.08
C THR A 94 1.71 2.20 -12.00
N ALA A 95 2.51 1.14 -12.20
CA ALA A 95 2.15 -0.02 -13.01
C ALA A 95 0.96 -0.82 -12.44
N GLY A 96 0.83 -0.90 -11.10
CA GLY A 96 -0.32 -1.52 -10.44
C GLY A 96 -1.62 -0.72 -10.58
N ALA A 97 -1.54 0.62 -10.54
CA ALA A 97 -2.69 1.50 -10.72
C ALA A 97 -3.22 1.49 -12.16
N GLY A 98 -2.32 1.45 -13.16
CA GLY A 98 -2.68 1.34 -14.57
C GLY A 98 -3.36 0.02 -14.93
N GLN A 99 -2.95 -1.09 -14.31
CA GLN A 99 -3.61 -2.39 -14.49
C GLN A 99 -5.02 -2.40 -13.88
N ALA A 100 -5.23 -1.77 -12.71
CA ALA A 100 -6.55 -1.68 -12.08
C ALA A 100 -7.57 -0.88 -12.92
N LEU A 101 -7.12 0.17 -13.64
CA LEU A 101 -7.97 0.94 -14.56
C LEU A 101 -8.20 0.25 -15.91
N GLY A 102 -7.33 -0.68 -16.32
CA GLY A 102 -7.50 -1.50 -17.52
C GLY A 102 -8.68 -2.48 -17.46
N PHE A 103 -9.11 -2.88 -16.27
CA PHE A 103 -10.28 -3.76 -16.06
C PHE A 103 -11.62 -3.01 -16.10
N TYR A 104 -11.64 -1.68 -16.06
CA TYR A 104 -12.86 -0.86 -16.11
C TYR A 104 -13.23 -0.35 -17.52
N ARG A 105 -12.67 -0.94 -18.60
CA ARG A 105 -13.03 -0.58 -19.99
C ARG A 105 -14.14 -1.42 -20.63
N ASP A 106 -14.69 -2.42 -19.95
CA ASP A 106 -15.81 -3.24 -20.45
C ASP A 106 -17.12 -2.88 -19.75
N GLY A 107 -17.68 -1.71 -20.06
CA GLY A 107 -18.91 -1.23 -19.42
C GLY A 107 -19.78 -0.24 -20.19
N ALA A 108 -19.39 0.19 -21.40
CA ALA A 108 -20.23 1.04 -22.23
C ALA A 108 -20.64 0.28 -23.51
N ARG A 109 -21.82 -0.34 -23.50
CA ARG A 109 -22.46 -0.91 -24.71
C ARG A 109 -23.19 0.18 -25.51
N MET A 110 -22.76 0.34 -26.76
CA MET A 110 -23.51 0.57 -28.02
C MET A 110 -24.49 1.75 -28.19
N SER A 111 -24.36 2.48 -29.32
CA SER A 111 -25.34 2.40 -30.43
C SER A 111 -24.83 3.03 -31.76
N ARG A 112 -24.67 2.15 -32.76
CA ARG A 112 -25.17 2.19 -34.16
C ARG A 112 -25.28 3.54 -34.92
N ALA A 113 -24.39 3.70 -35.90
CA ALA A 113 -24.40 4.47 -37.17
C ALA A 113 -22.95 4.98 -37.34
N ASP A 114 -22.12 4.58 -38.30
CA ASP A 114 -22.39 4.25 -39.70
C ASP A 114 -21.65 2.97 -40.08
N SER A 115 -22.44 1.99 -40.52
CA SER A 115 -21.97 0.85 -41.28
C SER A 115 -22.25 1.22 -42.73
N ASP A 116 -21.28 1.81 -43.41
CA ASP A 116 -21.22 1.83 -44.87
C ASP A 116 -19.87 2.44 -45.28
N ASN A 117 -18.88 1.59 -45.52
CA ASN A 117 -18.19 1.59 -46.81
C ASN A 117 -17.14 0.46 -46.82
N ASN A 118 -17.56 -0.73 -47.21
CA ASN A 118 -16.65 -1.60 -47.94
C ASN A 118 -17.44 -2.42 -48.97
N LEU A 119 -17.57 -1.88 -50.18
CA LEU A 119 -17.80 -2.72 -51.36
C LEU A 119 -17.08 -2.13 -52.58
N ARG A 120 -15.90 -2.72 -52.85
CA ARG A 120 -15.39 -3.12 -54.17
C ARG A 120 -15.23 -2.02 -55.25
N LYS A 121 -14.02 -1.87 -55.78
CA LYS A 121 -13.60 -2.46 -57.08
C LYS A 121 -12.19 -2.00 -57.52
N THR A 122 -11.35 -3.01 -57.79
CA THR A 122 -10.45 -3.15 -58.95
C THR A 122 -9.63 -1.94 -59.44
N GLY A 123 -8.30 -2.13 -59.46
CA GLY A 123 -7.52 -1.90 -60.67
C GLY A 123 -6.36 -0.92 -60.59
N LYS A 124 -5.16 -1.47 -60.85
CA LYS A 124 -4.10 -0.89 -61.69
C LYS A 124 -3.07 0.04 -61.02
N SER A 125 -1.85 -0.50 -60.87
CA SER A 125 -0.58 0.25 -60.82
C SER A 125 -0.41 1.12 -62.07
N PRO A 126 0.33 2.24 -61.99
CA PRO A 126 1.72 2.17 -62.46
C PRO A 126 2.70 3.05 -61.66
N GLY A 127 3.99 2.73 -61.78
CA GLY A 127 5.14 3.44 -61.22
C GLY A 127 6.25 2.48 -60.89
#